data_AF-A0A2I0IXH3-F1
#
_entry.id   AF-A0A2I0IXH3-F1
#
_cell.length_a   1.000
_cell.length_b   1.000
_cell.length_c   1.000
_cell.angle_alpha   90.00
_cell.angle_beta   90.00
_cell.angle_gamma   90.00
#
_symmetry.space_group_name_H-M   'P 1'
#
loop_
_entity.id
_entity.type
_entity.pdbx_description
1 polymer ?
#
loop_
_entity_poly.entity_id
_entity_poly.type
_entity_poly.pdbx_seq_one_letter_code
_entity_poly.pdbx_strand_id
1 'polypeptide(L)'
;MVTVNGKFPGPRIIAREGDRVLVKVVNLVSNNISIHWHGIRQLRSGWADGPAYVTQCPIQTNQSYVYNFTITGQRGTLFWHAHISWLRATVYGPLIILPKRNVPYPFPKPHKEVPMIFGEWFNADPEAVISQALQTGAGPNVSEAYTINGLPGPLYNCSASGT
;
A
#
# COMPACT_ATOMS: atom_id res chain seq x y z
N MET A 1 4.04 13.91 -4.80
CA MET A 1 3.75 12.58 -4.26
C MET A 1 3.45 11.60 -5.38
N VAL A 2 3.82 10.32 -5.21
CA VAL A 2 3.40 9.24 -6.12
C VAL A 2 2.10 8.65 -5.59
N THR A 3 1.15 8.37 -6.48
CA THR A 3 -0.16 7.80 -6.10
C THR A 3 -0.55 6.68 -7.04
N VAL A 4 -1.53 5.87 -6.62
CA VAL A 4 -2.15 4.86 -7.48
C VAL A 4 -3.47 5.41 -7.99
N ASN A 5 -3.58 5.57 -9.31
CA ASN A 5 -4.78 6.10 -9.99
C ASN A 5 -5.23 7.46 -9.44
N GLY A 6 -4.29 8.32 -9.07
CA GLY A 6 -4.57 9.66 -8.53
C GLY A 6 -5.16 9.67 -7.12
N LYS A 7 -5.10 8.55 -6.37
CA LYS A 7 -5.70 8.43 -5.04
C LYS A 7 -4.64 8.26 -3.95
N PHE A 8 -4.86 8.97 -2.84
CA PHE A 8 -4.09 8.84 -1.59
C PHE A 8 -5.05 8.83 -0.38
N PRO A 9 -5.04 7.78 0.46
CA PRO A 9 -4.45 6.48 0.20
C PRO A 9 -4.99 5.85 -1.10
N GLY A 10 -4.26 4.86 -1.63
CA GLY A 10 -4.62 4.16 -2.85
C GLY A 10 -5.94 3.38 -2.74
N PRO A 11 -6.46 2.89 -3.88
CA PRO A 11 -7.74 2.18 -3.91
C PRO A 11 -7.72 0.92 -3.05
N ARG A 12 -8.85 0.64 -2.40
CA ARG A 12 -9.07 -0.62 -1.70
C ARG A 12 -9.16 -1.78 -2.69
N ILE A 13 -8.51 -2.89 -2.35
CA ILE A 13 -8.71 -4.18 -3.02
C ILE A 13 -9.64 -5.01 -2.13
N ILE A 14 -10.70 -5.55 -2.72
CA ILE A 14 -11.62 -6.47 -2.04
C ILE A 14 -11.60 -7.77 -2.82
N ALA A 15 -11.27 -8.86 -2.14
CA ALA A 15 -11.30 -10.21 -2.67
C ALA A 15 -11.96 -11.16 -1.64
N ARG A 16 -12.23 -12.39 -2.02
CA ARG A 16 -12.63 -13.47 -1.12
C ARG A 16 -11.51 -14.49 -0.97
N GLU A 17 -11.53 -15.22 0.13
CA GLU A 17 -10.73 -16.43 0.26
C GLU A 17 -10.99 -17.38 -0.92
N GLY A 18 -9.91 -17.81 -1.59
CA GLY A 18 -9.94 -18.66 -2.78
C GLY A 18 -9.92 -17.90 -4.11
N ASP A 19 -10.09 -16.57 -4.11
CA ASP A 19 -10.05 -15.80 -5.35
C ASP A 19 -8.63 -15.76 -5.94
N ARG A 20 -8.57 -15.83 -7.28
CA ARG A 20 -7.37 -15.50 -8.05
C ARG A 20 -7.37 -14.01 -8.37
N VAL A 21 -6.39 -13.31 -7.84
CA VAL A 21 -6.25 -11.86 -7.98
C VAL A 21 -5.23 -11.56 -9.07
N LEU A 22 -5.63 -10.71 -10.02
CA LEU A 22 -4.75 -10.18 -11.06
C LEU A 22 -4.70 -8.66 -10.95
N VAL A 23 -3.51 -8.11 -10.76
CA VAL A 23 -3.28 -6.66 -10.77
C VAL A 23 -2.20 -6.32 -11.76
N LYS A 24 -2.58 -5.62 -12.84
CA LYS A 24 -1.62 -5.02 -13.78
C LYS A 24 -1.22 -3.65 -13.25
N VAL A 25 0.03 -3.53 -12.82
CA VAL A 25 0.64 -2.25 -12.45
C VAL A 25 1.32 -1.68 -13.68
N VAL A 26 0.94 -0.46 -14.06
CA VAL A 26 1.57 0.31 -15.14
C VAL A 26 2.28 1.48 -14.49
N ASN A 27 3.60 1.55 -14.62
CA ASN A 27 4.38 2.62 -14.02
C ASN A 27 4.44 3.83 -14.95
N LEU A 28 3.74 4.90 -14.59
CA LEU A 28 3.70 6.17 -15.32
C LEU A 28 4.47 7.29 -14.62
N VAL A 29 5.27 6.96 -13.59
CA VAL A 29 6.08 7.93 -12.85
C VAL A 29 7.57 7.74 -13.12
N SER A 30 8.38 8.75 -12.79
CA SER A 30 9.84 8.74 -13.00
C SER A 30 10.57 7.76 -12.07
N ASN A 31 10.00 7.44 -10.91
CA ASN A 31 10.58 6.47 -9.99
C ASN A 31 10.39 5.04 -10.49
N ASN A 32 11.36 4.17 -10.19
CA ASN A 32 11.15 2.72 -10.26
C ASN A 32 10.14 2.28 -9.19
N ILE A 33 9.24 1.35 -9.54
CA ILE A 33 8.15 0.92 -8.65
C ILE A 33 8.16 -0.60 -8.50
N SER A 34 7.85 -1.09 -7.29
CA SER A 34 7.36 -2.45 -7.08
C SER A 34 6.26 -2.41 -6.02
N ILE A 35 5.28 -3.32 -6.10
CA ILE A 35 4.15 -3.38 -5.17
C ILE A 35 4.17 -4.72 -4.44
N HIS A 36 4.06 -4.68 -3.12
CA HIS A 36 3.93 -5.85 -2.25
C HIS A 36 2.52 -5.95 -1.67
N TRP A 37 2.05 -7.18 -1.59
CA TRP A 37 0.74 -7.55 -1.06
C TRP A 37 0.91 -8.01 0.39
N HIS A 38 1.10 -7.06 1.29
CA HIS A 38 1.52 -7.32 2.67
C HIS A 38 0.63 -8.34 3.38
N GLY A 39 1.25 -9.43 3.82
CA GLY A 39 0.60 -10.53 4.51
C GLY A 39 -0.01 -11.60 3.61
N ILE A 40 -0.11 -11.40 2.28
CA ILE A 40 -0.46 -12.49 1.36
C ILE A 40 0.66 -13.51 1.37
N ARG A 41 0.34 -14.80 1.58
CA ARG A 41 1.34 -15.86 1.76
C ARG A 41 2.16 -16.20 0.51
N GLN A 42 1.72 -15.76 -0.66
CA GLN A 42 2.35 -16.05 -1.96
C GLN A 42 2.72 -17.53 -2.17
N LEU A 43 1.79 -18.44 -1.81
CA LEU A 43 2.04 -19.88 -1.92
C LEU A 43 2.28 -20.26 -3.39
N ARG A 44 3.54 -20.63 -3.69
CA ARG A 44 4.03 -20.94 -5.05
C ARG A 44 3.85 -19.80 -6.06
N SER A 45 3.80 -18.56 -5.59
CA SER A 45 3.68 -17.36 -6.43
C SER A 45 4.67 -16.26 -6.01
N GLY A 46 5.87 -16.65 -5.54
CA GLY A 46 6.87 -15.72 -5.01
C GLY A 46 7.31 -14.62 -5.97
N TRP A 47 7.24 -14.85 -7.30
CA TRP A 47 7.49 -13.82 -8.31
C TRP A 47 6.49 -12.65 -8.26
N ALA A 48 5.29 -12.87 -7.70
CA ALA A 48 4.27 -11.85 -7.51
C ALA A 48 4.33 -11.22 -6.10
N ASP A 49 5.39 -11.46 -5.33
CA ASP A 49 5.48 -10.98 -3.95
C ASP A 49 5.73 -9.46 -3.87
N GLY A 50 6.65 -8.91 -4.67
CA GLY A 50 6.85 -7.46 -4.76
C GLY A 50 8.17 -6.85 -4.27
N PRO A 51 8.87 -7.38 -3.26
CA PRO A 51 10.10 -6.78 -2.78
C PRO A 51 11.18 -6.66 -3.88
N ALA A 52 11.50 -5.43 -4.25
CA ALA A 52 12.47 -5.14 -5.31
C ALA A 52 13.86 -5.68 -4.93
N TYR A 53 14.56 -6.26 -5.90
CA TYR A 53 15.86 -6.90 -5.77
C TYR A 53 15.89 -8.16 -4.86
N VAL A 54 14.73 -8.64 -4.43
CA VAL A 54 14.58 -9.92 -3.72
C VAL A 54 13.78 -10.90 -4.57
N THR A 55 12.56 -10.53 -4.95
CA THR A 55 11.66 -11.42 -5.72
C THR A 55 11.44 -10.96 -7.16
N GLN A 56 11.76 -9.69 -7.47
CA GLN A 56 11.68 -9.13 -8.81
C GLN A 56 12.62 -7.94 -9.01
N CYS A 57 12.95 -7.65 -10.26
CA CYS A 57 13.45 -6.32 -10.63
C CYS A 57 12.31 -5.28 -10.53
N PRO A 58 12.64 -3.99 -10.31
CA PRO A 58 11.63 -2.94 -10.30
C PRO A 58 10.96 -2.75 -11.66
N ILE A 59 9.70 -2.33 -11.64
CA ILE A 59 8.95 -1.89 -12.82
C ILE A 59 9.46 -0.49 -13.17
N GLN A 60 10.18 -0.38 -14.28
CA GLN A 60 10.71 0.89 -14.77
C GLN A 60 9.61 1.79 -15.32
N THR A 61 9.90 3.08 -15.47
CA THR A 61 8.99 4.04 -16.10
C THR A 61 8.54 3.55 -17.48
N ASN A 62 7.24 3.73 -17.76
CA ASN A 62 6.54 3.26 -18.96
C ASN A 62 6.50 1.73 -19.15
N GLN A 63 6.89 0.95 -18.14
CA GLN A 63 6.74 -0.51 -18.14
C GLN A 63 5.53 -0.95 -17.32
N SER A 64 5.15 -2.22 -17.50
CA SER A 64 4.06 -2.82 -16.72
C SER A 64 4.39 -4.22 -16.26
N TYR A 65 3.80 -4.62 -15.14
CA TYR A 65 3.93 -5.97 -14.58
C TYR A 65 2.57 -6.45 -14.08
N VAL A 66 2.29 -7.75 -14.27
CA VAL A 66 1.05 -8.38 -13.81
C VAL A 66 1.34 -9.26 -12.61
N TYR A 67 0.87 -8.82 -11.45
CA TYR A 67 0.83 -9.64 -10.25
C TYR A 67 -0.34 -10.61 -10.36
N ASN A 68 -0.07 -11.91 -10.23
CA ASN A 68 -1.07 -12.97 -10.37
C ASN A 68 -0.85 -14.02 -9.27
N PHE A 69 -1.77 -14.07 -8.31
CA PHE A 69 -1.70 -14.97 -7.17
C PHE A 69 -3.10 -15.41 -6.71
N THR A 70 -3.16 -16.48 -5.92
CA THR A 70 -4.42 -17.01 -5.36
C THR A 70 -4.40 -16.90 -3.85
N ILE A 71 -5.47 -16.35 -3.27
CA ILE A 71 -5.60 -16.18 -1.82
C ILE A 71 -5.98 -17.53 -1.19
N THR A 72 -5.10 -18.11 -0.39
CA THR A 72 -5.29 -19.46 0.16
C THR A 72 -5.26 -19.48 1.68
N GLY A 73 -6.39 -19.81 2.31
CA GLY A 73 -6.48 -19.97 3.77
C GLY A 73 -6.27 -18.67 4.53
N GLN A 74 -6.70 -17.54 3.95
CA GLN A 74 -6.60 -16.20 4.53
C GLN A 74 -7.95 -15.48 4.43
N ARG A 75 -8.32 -14.75 5.47
CA ARG A 75 -9.48 -13.84 5.54
C ARG A 75 -9.19 -12.76 6.57
N GLY A 76 -9.77 -11.58 6.41
CA GLY A 76 -9.56 -10.42 7.28
C GLY A 76 -8.97 -9.21 6.55
N THR A 77 -8.30 -8.35 7.31
CA THR A 77 -7.73 -7.09 6.81
C THR A 77 -6.23 -7.21 6.64
N LEU A 78 -5.76 -6.94 5.43
CA LEU A 78 -4.37 -6.77 5.04
C LEU A 78 -4.23 -5.40 4.36
N PHE A 79 -3.06 -5.14 3.76
CA PHE A 79 -2.84 -3.95 2.95
C PHE A 79 -1.84 -4.26 1.83
N TRP A 80 -1.74 -3.38 0.85
CA TRP A 80 -0.70 -3.41 -0.17
C TRP A 80 0.09 -2.11 -0.09
N HIS A 81 1.36 -2.15 -0.49
CA HIS A 81 2.21 -0.96 -0.49
C HIS A 81 3.36 -1.09 -1.50
N ALA A 82 3.95 0.04 -1.89
CA ALA A 82 5.21 0.01 -2.61
C ALA A 82 6.30 -0.69 -1.79
N HIS A 83 7.12 -1.52 -2.42
CA HIS A 83 8.19 -2.26 -1.74
C HIS A 83 9.56 -1.99 -2.37
N ILE A 84 9.80 -0.71 -2.61
CA ILE A 84 11.06 -0.14 -3.06
C ILE A 84 11.21 1.26 -2.44
N SER A 85 12.39 1.54 -1.89
CA SER A 85 12.72 2.82 -1.26
C SER A 85 11.67 3.25 -0.21
N TRP A 86 11.39 4.55 -0.08
CA TRP A 86 10.42 5.13 0.87
C TRP A 86 9.08 5.46 0.22
N LEU A 87 8.84 4.99 -1.00
CA LEU A 87 7.61 5.26 -1.76
C LEU A 87 6.34 4.74 -1.07
N ARG A 88 6.46 3.78 -0.13
CA ARG A 88 5.32 3.34 0.70
C ARG A 88 4.74 4.46 1.59
N ALA A 89 5.42 5.60 1.72
CA ALA A 89 4.88 6.78 2.41
C ALA A 89 3.63 7.35 1.70
N THR A 90 3.46 7.12 0.39
CA THR A 90 2.30 7.61 -0.37
C THR A 90 1.65 6.55 -1.27
N VAL A 91 2.36 5.46 -1.55
CA VAL A 91 1.88 4.33 -2.37
C VAL A 91 1.50 3.16 -1.47
N TYR A 92 0.28 3.18 -0.95
CA TYR A 92 -0.31 2.10 -0.15
C TYR A 92 -1.83 2.14 -0.21
N GLY A 93 -2.47 1.03 0.13
CA GLY A 93 -3.92 0.96 0.25
C GLY A 93 -4.39 -0.33 0.92
N PRO A 94 -5.67 -0.41 1.32
CA PRO A 94 -6.17 -1.55 2.08
C PRO A 94 -6.44 -2.75 1.16
N LEU A 95 -6.25 -3.95 1.70
CA LEU A 95 -6.58 -5.23 1.04
C LEU A 95 -7.50 -6.01 1.98
N ILE A 96 -8.78 -6.10 1.63
CA ILE A 96 -9.79 -6.80 2.43
C ILE A 96 -10.06 -8.16 1.81
N ILE A 97 -9.92 -9.22 2.62
CA ILE A 97 -10.22 -10.59 2.23
C ILE A 97 -11.48 -11.03 2.97
N LEU A 98 -12.59 -11.02 2.26
CA LEU A 98 -13.88 -11.50 2.75
C LEU A 98 -13.87 -13.03 2.90
N PRO A 99 -14.75 -13.60 3.73
CA PRO A 99 -14.96 -15.04 3.78
C PRO A 99 -15.23 -15.62 2.39
N LYS A 100 -14.85 -16.89 2.21
CA LYS A 100 -15.24 -17.67 1.03
C LYS A 100 -16.75 -17.57 0.80
N ARG A 101 -17.18 -17.63 -0.46
CA ARG A 101 -18.60 -17.58 -0.81
C ARG A 101 -19.38 -18.63 -0.02
N ASN A 102 -20.53 -18.24 0.53
CA ASN A 102 -21.41 -19.05 1.37
C ASN A 102 -20.82 -19.47 2.74
N VAL A 103 -19.68 -18.91 3.14
CA VAL A 103 -19.14 -19.05 4.50
C VAL A 103 -19.38 -17.75 5.26
N PRO A 104 -20.08 -17.76 6.41
CA PRO A 104 -20.30 -16.55 7.18
C PRO A 104 -19.03 -16.12 7.93
N TYR A 105 -19.04 -14.90 8.46
CA TYR A 105 -18.10 -14.52 9.51
C TYR A 105 -18.32 -15.41 10.75
N PRO A 106 -17.29 -15.62 11.59
CA PRO A 106 -17.45 -16.32 12.87
C PRO A 106 -18.20 -15.48 13.93
N PHE A 107 -18.79 -14.35 13.54
CA PHE A 107 -19.53 -13.39 14.34
C PHE A 107 -20.69 -12.79 13.51
N PRO A 108 -21.69 -12.14 14.13
CA PRO A 108 -22.79 -11.50 13.41
C PRO A 108 -22.29 -10.53 12.34
N LYS A 109 -22.88 -10.57 11.14
CA LYS A 109 -22.49 -9.72 10.02
C LYS A 109 -22.52 -8.24 10.44
N PRO A 110 -21.41 -7.48 10.30
CA PRO A 110 -21.41 -6.06 10.63
C PRO A 110 -22.40 -5.27 9.77
N HIS A 111 -22.97 -4.22 10.34
CA HIS A 111 -23.81 -3.27 9.59
C HIS A 111 -22.98 -2.49 8.56
N LYS A 112 -21.76 -2.09 8.93
CA LYS A 112 -20.79 -1.41 8.07
C LYS A 112 -19.37 -1.86 8.40
N GLU A 113 -18.51 -1.81 7.39
CA GLU A 113 -17.07 -2.07 7.50
C GLU A 113 -16.34 -0.88 6.88
N VAL A 114 -15.43 -0.26 7.64
CA VAL A 114 -14.68 0.93 7.23
C VAL A 114 -13.19 0.69 7.47
N PRO A 115 -12.34 0.70 6.42
CA PRO A 115 -10.90 0.65 6.61
C PRO A 115 -10.40 1.91 7.32
N MET A 116 -9.55 1.71 8.33
CA MET A 116 -8.81 2.76 9.01
C MET A 116 -7.33 2.50 8.78
N ILE A 117 -6.68 3.34 7.99
CA ILE A 117 -5.25 3.24 7.70
C ILE A 117 -4.53 4.36 8.42
N PHE A 118 -3.54 3.99 9.22
CA PHE A 118 -2.63 4.93 9.85
C PHE A 118 -1.42 5.14 8.95
N GLY A 119 -0.97 6.38 8.84
CA GLY A 119 0.19 6.74 8.03
C GLY A 119 0.89 7.97 8.57
N GLU A 120 1.91 8.40 7.83
CA GLU A 120 2.71 9.58 8.11
C GLU A 120 2.70 10.49 6.88
N TRP A 121 2.84 11.79 7.11
CA TRP A 121 2.93 12.81 6.08
C TRP A 121 4.24 13.57 6.21
N PHE A 122 4.96 13.65 5.09
CA PHE A 122 6.15 14.47 4.95
C PHE A 122 5.84 15.63 4.00
N ASN A 123 6.20 16.85 4.40
CA ASN A 123 6.15 18.01 3.52
C ASN A 123 7.23 17.93 2.43
N ALA A 124 8.39 17.36 2.78
CA ALA A 124 9.44 17.03 1.82
C ALA A 124 9.10 15.75 1.04
N ASP A 125 9.72 15.60 -0.15
CA ASP A 125 9.65 14.33 -0.88
C ASP A 125 10.29 13.20 -0.03
N PRO A 126 9.57 12.12 0.30
CA PRO A 126 10.13 10.99 1.04
C PRO A 126 11.40 10.41 0.41
N GLU A 127 11.54 10.46 -0.93
CA GLU A 127 12.76 10.01 -1.60
C GLU A 127 13.96 10.94 -1.34
N ALA A 128 13.71 12.24 -1.16
CA ALA A 128 14.75 13.19 -0.75
C ALA A 128 15.16 12.96 0.71
N VAL A 129 14.20 12.66 1.60
CA VAL A 129 14.47 12.36 3.02
C VAL A 129 15.39 11.14 3.15
N ILE A 130 15.06 10.03 2.48
CA ILE A 130 15.92 8.84 2.53
C ILE A 130 17.25 9.06 1.81
N SER A 131 17.28 9.80 0.71
CA SER A 131 18.53 10.11 0.01
C SER A 131 19.50 10.90 0.89
N GLN A 132 19.02 11.91 1.63
CA GLN A 132 19.83 12.68 2.57
C GLN A 132 20.35 11.81 3.73
N ALA A 133 19.49 10.96 4.30
CA ALA A 133 19.87 10.06 5.38
C ALA A 133 20.99 9.08 4.93
N LEU A 134 20.86 8.51 3.72
CA LEU A 134 21.89 7.62 3.15
C LEU A 134 23.20 8.35 2.85
N GLN A 135 23.15 9.60 2.37
CA GLN A 135 24.35 10.39 2.07
C GLN A 135 25.11 10.80 3.34
N THR A 136 24.39 11.16 4.40
CA THR A 136 24.99 11.67 5.65
C THR A 136 25.31 10.58 6.66
N GLY A 137 24.64 9.42 6.57
CA GLY A 137 24.69 8.36 7.58
C GLY A 137 23.91 8.68 8.86
N ALA A 138 23.22 9.83 8.92
CA ALA A 138 22.38 10.22 10.04
C ALA A 138 20.96 9.62 9.93
N GLY A 139 20.21 9.68 11.03
CA GLY A 139 18.78 9.31 11.01
C GLY A 139 17.97 10.21 10.07
N PRO A 140 16.90 9.69 9.42
CA PRO A 140 16.02 10.51 8.60
C PRO A 140 15.25 11.51 9.47
N ASN A 141 14.84 12.63 8.86
CA ASN A 141 13.92 13.57 9.50
C ASN A 141 12.61 12.87 9.87
N VAL A 142 11.98 13.30 10.96
CA VAL A 142 10.66 12.84 11.38
C VAL A 142 9.56 13.43 10.49
N SER A 143 8.42 12.75 10.40
CA SER A 143 7.25 13.23 9.67
C SER A 143 6.63 14.46 10.33
N GLU A 144 6.01 15.35 9.54
CA GLU A 144 5.32 16.52 10.07
C GLU A 144 3.94 16.17 10.64
N ALA A 145 3.28 15.12 10.15
CA ALA A 145 1.99 14.69 10.68
C ALA A 145 1.76 13.19 10.63
N TYR A 146 1.06 12.69 11.65
CA TYR A 146 0.40 11.39 11.57
C TYR A 146 -0.95 11.55 10.90
N THR A 147 -1.38 10.54 10.15
CA THR A 147 -2.62 10.60 9.38
C THR A 147 -3.53 9.41 9.66
N ILE A 148 -4.84 9.66 9.59
CA ILE A 148 -5.88 8.65 9.54
C ILE A 148 -6.54 8.74 8.17
N ASN A 149 -6.45 7.67 7.39
CA ASN A 149 -6.90 7.63 6.00
C ASN A 149 -6.34 8.78 5.15
N GLY A 150 -5.06 9.14 5.38
CA GLY A 150 -4.35 10.22 4.66
C GLY A 150 -4.67 11.63 5.14
N LEU A 151 -5.50 11.81 6.17
CA LEU A 151 -5.85 13.11 6.73
C LEU A 151 -5.14 13.32 8.08
N PRO A 152 -4.41 14.44 8.28
CA PRO A 152 -3.75 14.75 9.56
C PRO A 152 -4.72 14.90 10.74
N GLY A 153 -5.95 15.35 10.47
CA GLY A 153 -6.92 15.67 11.51
C GLY A 153 -6.70 17.05 12.13
N PRO A 154 -7.66 17.58 12.90
CA PRO A 154 -7.84 19.02 13.15
C PRO A 154 -6.75 19.68 14.01
N LEU A 155 -5.79 18.93 14.53
CA LEU A 155 -4.73 19.44 15.43
C LEU A 155 -3.48 19.90 14.67
N TYR A 156 -3.43 19.70 13.35
CA TYR A 156 -2.36 20.19 12.49
C TYR A 156 -2.78 21.47 11.75
N ASN A 157 -1.82 22.32 11.42
CA ASN A 157 -2.11 23.53 10.63
C ASN A 157 -2.75 23.17 9.27
N CYS A 158 -3.72 23.98 8.83
CA CYS A 158 -4.40 23.86 7.52
C CYS A 158 -5.12 22.51 7.29
N SER A 159 -5.61 21.86 8.35
CA SER A 159 -6.20 20.52 8.27
C SER A 159 -7.60 20.41 8.91
N ALA A 160 -8.09 21.49 9.51
CA ALA A 160 -9.44 21.58 10.03
C ALA A 160 -10.44 21.86 8.90
N SER A 161 -11.68 21.39 9.06
CA SER A 161 -12.73 21.65 8.07
C SER A 161 -13.07 23.15 8.03
N GLY A 162 -12.88 23.80 6.88
CA GLY A 162 -13.26 25.21 6.67
C GLY A 162 -12.12 26.23 6.78
N THR A 163 -10.88 25.78 6.88
CA THR A 163 -9.65 26.59 6.76
C THR A 163 -8.83 26.09 5.57
#